data_AF-A0A249DXI0-F1
#
_entry.id   AF-A0A249DXI0-F1
#
_cell.length_a   1.000
_cell.length_b   1.000
_cell.length_c   1.000
_cell.angle_alpha   90.00
_cell.angle_beta   90.00
_cell.angle_gamma   90.00
#
_symmetry.space_group_name_H-M   'P 1'
#
loop_
_entity.id
_entity.type
_entity.pdbx_description
1 polymer ?
#
loop_
_entity_poly.entity_id
_entity_poly.type
_entity_poly.pdbx_seq_one_letter_code
_entity_poly.pdbx_strand_id
1 'polypeptide(L)'
;MERQNKACNALDDIRGPNIQGHMVNYSESWEKGVGNCGEMSEIAAQFINKSEGYATQYKVDNKRTHVFTLVGIPPRTAEDHIHFSDYDNCWVVDPWAGIVCEASQYTKRFEEKMNQWSENKKHKMIITVEWTKSNQPYAKWTKPNNSNWLDTVVKGNKVPIYPESYYSESRAKSTWL
;
A
#
# COMPACT_ATOMS: atom_id res chain seq x y z
N MET A 1 -16.68 -7.13 16.12
CA MET A 1 -17.06 -5.69 16.12
C MET A 1 -15.86 -4.78 16.37
N GLU A 2 -15.09 -4.91 17.45
CA GLU A 2 -13.98 -3.97 17.75
C GLU A 2 -12.89 -3.91 16.65
N ARG A 3 -12.41 -5.05 16.16
CA ARG A 3 -11.42 -5.11 15.06
C ARG A 3 -11.95 -4.53 13.73
N GLN A 4 -13.26 -4.66 13.50
CA GLN A 4 -13.93 -4.16 12.30
C GLN A 4 -14.12 -2.65 12.38
N ASN A 5 -14.49 -2.12 13.54
CA ASN A 5 -14.60 -0.68 13.78
C ASN A 5 -13.22 0.00 13.73
N LYS A 6 -12.17 -0.63 14.26
CA LYS A 6 -10.78 -0.13 14.11
C LYS A 6 -10.33 -0.10 12.65
N ALA A 7 -10.68 -1.12 11.86
CA ALA A 7 -10.39 -1.14 10.43
C ALA A 7 -11.15 -0.04 9.66
N CYS A 8 -12.42 0.22 9.99
CA CYS A 8 -13.19 1.31 9.38
C CYS A 8 -12.64 2.70 9.77
N ASN A 9 -12.31 2.93 11.04
CA ASN A 9 -11.77 4.21 11.49
C ASN A 9 -10.41 4.52 10.86
N ALA A 10 -9.53 3.52 10.76
CA ALA A 10 -8.25 3.68 10.05
C ALA A 10 -8.44 3.99 8.55
N LEU A 11 -9.48 3.45 7.92
CA LEU A 11 -9.83 3.78 6.53
C LEU A 11 -10.34 5.22 6.39
N ASP A 12 -11.08 5.75 7.35
CA ASP A 12 -11.57 7.12 7.35
C ASP A 12 -10.42 8.13 7.59
N ASP A 13 -9.47 7.81 8.48
CA ASP A 13 -8.26 8.63 8.71
C ASP A 13 -7.35 8.67 7.46
N ILE A 14 -7.23 7.56 6.74
CA ILE A 14 -6.47 7.49 5.46
C ILE A 14 -7.21 8.23 4.33
N ARG A 15 -8.54 8.37 4.39
CA ARG A 15 -9.37 9.01 3.36
C ARG A 15 -9.72 10.47 3.64
N GLY A 16 -9.35 10.99 4.81
CA GLY A 16 -9.63 12.37 5.21
C GLY A 16 -9.04 13.41 4.24
N PRO A 17 -9.74 14.53 3.98
CA PRO A 17 -9.33 15.55 3.02
C PRO A 17 -8.14 16.42 3.49
N ASN A 18 -7.67 16.24 4.72
CA ASN A 18 -6.57 17.03 5.29
C ASN A 18 -5.27 16.23 5.34
N ILE A 19 -4.64 16.06 4.19
CA ILE A 19 -3.19 15.84 4.13
C ILE A 19 -2.56 17.23 4.23
N GLN A 20 -2.59 17.84 5.42
CA GLN A 20 -1.62 18.89 5.72
C GLN A 20 -0.24 18.24 5.69
N GLY A 21 0.77 18.91 5.12
CA GLY A 21 2.10 18.40 4.74
C GLY A 21 2.98 17.91 5.90
N HIS A 22 2.44 17.05 6.75
CA HIS A 22 3.10 16.39 7.86
C HIS A 22 3.00 14.87 7.66
N MET A 23 4.07 14.16 8.04
CA MET A 23 4.09 12.69 8.05
C MET A 23 2.98 12.17 8.95
N VAL A 24 2.16 11.23 8.46
CA VAL A 24 1.14 10.59 9.28
C VAL A 24 1.83 9.77 10.37
N ASN A 25 1.37 9.92 11.61
CA ASN A 25 1.95 9.24 12.77
C ASN A 25 1.40 7.81 12.89
N TYR A 26 2.25 6.81 12.65
CA TYR A 26 1.93 5.38 12.77
C TYR A 26 2.70 4.68 13.91
N SER A 27 3.13 5.41 14.94
CA SER A 27 3.98 4.87 16.02
C SER A 27 3.38 3.64 16.71
N GLU A 28 2.06 3.59 16.92
CA GLU A 28 1.41 2.43 17.55
C GLU A 28 1.49 1.17 16.65
N SER A 29 1.20 1.32 15.35
CA SER A 29 1.26 0.25 14.36
C SER A 29 2.71 -0.24 14.19
N TRP A 30 3.66 0.68 14.22
CA TRP A 30 5.09 0.39 14.23
C TRP A 30 5.51 -0.44 15.46
N GLU A 31 5.19 0.02 16.66
CA GLU A 31 5.54 -0.64 17.92
C GLU A 31 4.97 -2.06 18.02
N LYS A 32 3.76 -2.25 17.49
CA LYS A 32 3.04 -3.54 17.59
C LYS A 32 3.28 -4.47 16.40
N GLY A 33 3.93 -3.98 15.33
CA GLY A 33 4.15 -4.75 14.10
C GLY A 33 2.84 -5.19 13.42
N VAL A 34 1.75 -4.43 13.59
CA VAL A 34 0.43 -4.71 13.00
C VAL A 34 -0.13 -3.44 12.38
N GLY A 35 -0.79 -3.57 11.23
CA GLY A 35 -1.46 -2.46 10.58
C GLY A 35 -2.15 -2.88 9.28
N ASN A 36 -2.96 -1.97 8.75
CA ASN A 36 -3.51 -2.08 7.40
C ASN A 36 -2.44 -1.74 6.36
N CYS A 37 -2.71 -2.03 5.09
CA CYS A 37 -1.77 -1.81 3.98
C CYS A 37 -1.24 -0.37 3.90
N GLY A 38 -2.09 0.64 4.14
CA GLY A 38 -1.66 2.04 4.20
C GLY A 38 -0.64 2.33 5.31
N GLU A 39 -0.90 1.85 6.53
CA GLU A 39 -0.02 2.12 7.68
C GLU A 39 1.33 1.44 7.49
N MET A 40 1.31 0.16 7.11
CA MET A 40 2.53 -0.63 6.93
C MET A 40 3.40 -0.16 5.77
N SER A 41 2.79 0.34 4.69
CA SER A 41 3.54 0.88 3.55
C SER A 41 4.15 2.27 3.83
N GLU A 42 3.47 3.13 4.57
CA GLU A 42 4.07 4.41 4.98
C GLU A 42 5.22 4.18 5.95
N ILE A 43 5.04 3.27 6.92
CA ILE A 43 6.09 2.80 7.82
C ILE A 43 7.33 2.34 7.03
N ALA A 44 7.14 1.49 6.01
CA ALA A 44 8.24 1.01 5.18
C ALA A 44 8.92 2.13 4.39
N ALA A 45 8.14 3.05 3.80
CA ALA A 45 8.68 4.20 3.08
C ALA A 45 9.54 5.08 4.00
N GLN A 46 9.05 5.41 5.20
CA GLN A 46 9.78 6.21 6.18
C GLN A 46 11.07 5.53 6.63
N PHE A 47 11.05 4.22 6.86
CA PHE A 47 12.25 3.49 7.27
C PHE A 47 13.33 3.51 6.20
N ILE A 48 12.96 3.22 4.95
CA ILE A 48 13.90 3.22 3.82
C ILE A 48 14.49 4.61 3.58
N ASN A 49 13.66 5.66 3.63
CA ASN A 49 14.12 7.04 3.48
C ASN A 49 15.04 7.47 4.64
N LYS A 50 14.78 7.03 5.89
CA LYS A 50 15.69 7.25 7.03
C LYS A 50 17.02 6.52 6.89
N SER A 51 17.07 5.45 6.09
CA SER A 51 18.29 4.70 5.77
C SER A 51 18.96 5.20 4.47
N GLU A 52 18.71 6.45 4.07
CA GLU A 52 19.29 7.08 2.86
C GLU A 52 18.87 6.44 1.51
N GLY A 53 17.88 5.54 1.54
CA GLY A 53 17.21 5.08 0.32
C GLY A 53 16.20 6.09 -0.22
N TYR A 54 15.60 5.76 -1.36
CA TYR A 54 14.44 6.49 -1.89
C TYR A 54 13.23 5.56 -1.93
N ALA A 55 12.16 5.92 -1.23
CA ALA A 55 10.91 5.17 -1.24
C ALA A 55 9.69 6.07 -1.17
N THR A 56 8.62 5.66 -1.84
CA THR A 56 7.34 6.39 -1.89
C THR A 56 6.17 5.42 -1.78
N GLN A 57 5.08 5.88 -1.17
CA GLN A 57 3.87 5.07 -1.05
C GLN A 57 3.04 5.13 -2.35
N TYR A 58 2.58 3.98 -2.82
CA TYR A 58 1.75 3.82 -4.01
C TYR A 58 0.37 3.28 -3.64
N LYS A 59 -0.68 3.93 -4.14
CA LYS A 59 -2.08 3.43 -4.07
C LYS A 59 -2.44 2.69 -5.34
N VAL A 60 -3.16 1.60 -5.17
CA VAL A 60 -4.02 1.02 -6.20
C VAL A 60 -5.30 1.84 -6.24
N ASP A 61 -5.68 2.32 -7.42
CA ASP A 61 -6.89 3.09 -7.72
C ASP A 61 -7.08 4.39 -6.90
N ASN A 62 -8.15 5.12 -7.19
CA ASN A 62 -8.46 6.38 -6.50
C ASN A 62 -9.06 6.19 -5.10
N LYS A 63 -9.55 4.99 -4.78
CA LYS A 63 -10.17 4.61 -3.49
C LYS A 63 -9.16 4.06 -2.49
N ARG A 64 -7.89 3.90 -2.89
CA ARG A 64 -6.79 3.32 -2.10
C ARG A 64 -7.12 1.91 -1.64
N THR A 65 -7.65 1.10 -2.56
CA THR A 65 -8.09 -0.27 -2.23
C THR A 65 -6.95 -1.13 -1.68
N HIS A 66 -5.74 -0.95 -2.20
CA HIS A 66 -4.52 -1.50 -1.64
C HIS A 66 -3.39 -0.47 -1.73
N VAL A 67 -2.43 -0.56 -0.82
CA VAL A 67 -1.31 0.39 -0.72
C VAL A 67 -0.02 -0.36 -0.39
N PHE A 68 1.06 -0.01 -1.06
CA PHE A 68 2.39 -0.61 -0.88
C PHE A 68 3.48 0.46 -1.07
N THR A 69 4.72 0.08 -0.85
CA THR A 69 5.89 0.99 -1.00
C THR A 69 6.63 0.65 -2.28
N LEU A 70 6.91 1.65 -3.11
CA LEU A 70 7.88 1.55 -4.20
C LEU A 70 9.20 2.13 -3.74
N VAL A 71 10.29 1.41 -3.99
CA VAL A 71 11.68 1.79 -3.72
C VAL A 71 12.38 2.07 -5.04
N GLY A 72 13.15 3.16 -5.10
CA GLY A 72 13.76 3.67 -6.31
C GLY A 72 12.94 4.78 -6.98
N ILE A 73 13.57 5.47 -7.93
CA ILE A 73 12.96 6.56 -8.70
C ILE A 73 12.64 6.02 -10.09
N PRO A 74 11.35 5.87 -10.47
CA PRO A 74 10.98 5.46 -11.82
C PRO A 74 11.53 6.42 -12.88
N PRO A 75 11.90 5.92 -14.08
CA PRO A 75 12.20 6.78 -15.21
C PRO A 75 11.05 7.77 -15.48
N ARG A 76 11.38 9.00 -15.88
CA ARG A 76 10.36 10.01 -16.25
C ARG A 76 9.49 9.60 -17.43
N THR A 77 9.95 8.62 -18.21
CA THR A 77 9.28 8.05 -19.38
C THR A 77 8.45 6.82 -19.04
N ALA A 78 8.35 6.42 -17.77
CA ALA A 78 7.58 5.25 -17.37
C ALA A 78 6.07 5.52 -17.51
N GLU A 79 5.37 4.64 -18.22
CA GLU A 79 3.95 4.70 -18.57
C GLU A 79 3.18 3.45 -18.10
N ASP A 80 3.84 2.32 -17.86
CA ASP A 80 3.18 1.10 -17.37
C ASP A 80 2.98 1.13 -15.85
N HIS A 81 1.97 1.88 -15.43
CA HIS A 81 1.56 2.01 -14.04
C HIS A 81 0.73 0.83 -13.51
N ILE A 82 0.54 -0.23 -14.32
CA ILE A 82 -0.21 -1.42 -13.90
C ILE A 82 0.77 -2.54 -13.55
N HIS A 83 1.66 -2.89 -14.48
CA HIS A 83 2.59 -3.99 -14.32
C HIS A 83 4.02 -3.54 -14.06
N PHE A 84 4.31 -2.23 -14.14
CA PHE A 84 5.64 -1.67 -13.86
C PHE A 84 6.74 -2.24 -14.75
N SER A 85 6.42 -2.56 -16.01
CA SER A 85 7.38 -3.16 -16.95
C SER A 85 8.53 -2.22 -17.34
N ASP A 86 8.36 -0.91 -17.19
CA ASP A 86 9.33 0.15 -17.49
C ASP A 86 9.87 0.87 -16.24
N TYR A 87 9.66 0.29 -15.06
CA TYR A 87 10.16 0.79 -13.77
C TYR A 87 11.54 0.19 -13.46
N ASP A 88 12.51 0.43 -14.34
CA ASP A 88 13.86 -0.10 -14.21
C ASP A 88 14.50 0.31 -12.87
N ASN A 89 15.23 -0.61 -12.25
CA ASN A 89 15.87 -0.45 -10.94
C ASN A 89 14.91 -0.11 -9.78
N CYS A 90 13.60 -0.31 -9.95
CA CYS A 90 12.61 -0.13 -8.88
C CYS A 90 12.19 -1.46 -8.25
N TRP A 91 11.88 -1.42 -6.96
CA TRP A 91 11.44 -2.56 -6.17
C TRP A 91 10.14 -2.24 -5.45
N VAL A 92 9.29 -3.24 -5.27
CA VAL A 92 8.12 -3.14 -4.39
C VAL A 92 8.41 -3.81 -3.07
N VAL A 93 8.08 -3.10 -2.00
CA VAL A 93 8.00 -3.60 -0.63
C VAL A 93 6.54 -3.50 -0.18
N ASP A 94 5.88 -4.64 0.01
CA ASP A 94 4.54 -4.74 0.57
C ASP A 94 4.61 -5.57 1.86
N PRO A 95 4.78 -4.92 3.02
CA PRO A 95 4.87 -5.62 4.30
C PRO A 95 3.56 -6.29 4.71
N TRP A 96 2.41 -5.75 4.27
CA TRP A 96 1.09 -6.30 4.59
C TRP A 96 0.90 -7.66 3.92
N ALA A 97 1.28 -7.77 2.64
CA ALA A 97 1.28 -9.05 1.93
C ALA A 97 2.53 -9.88 2.24
N GLY A 98 3.61 -9.31 2.77
CA GLY A 98 4.90 -9.97 2.94
C GLY A 98 5.55 -10.28 1.59
N ILE A 99 5.65 -9.27 0.73
CA ILE A 99 6.23 -9.33 -0.61
C ILE A 99 7.36 -8.31 -0.69
N VAL A 100 8.51 -8.77 -1.23
CA VAL A 100 9.62 -7.91 -1.68
C VAL A 100 10.07 -8.46 -3.02
N CYS A 101 10.02 -7.65 -4.07
CA CYS A 101 10.41 -8.06 -5.43
C CYS A 101 10.73 -6.84 -6.31
N GLU A 102 11.31 -7.09 -7.48
CA GLU A 102 11.34 -6.10 -8.55
C GLU A 102 9.93 -5.61 -8.88
N ALA A 103 9.79 -4.33 -9.24
CA ALA A 103 8.48 -3.73 -9.48
C ALA A 103 7.69 -4.48 -10.57
N SER A 104 8.36 -4.87 -11.65
CA SER A 104 7.77 -5.63 -12.77
C SER A 104 7.17 -6.98 -12.38
N GLN A 105 7.61 -7.57 -11.26
CA GLN A 105 7.11 -8.86 -10.78
C GLN A 105 5.92 -8.73 -9.83
N TYR A 106 5.60 -7.52 -9.37
CA TYR A 106 4.73 -7.32 -8.22
C TYR A 106 3.32 -7.89 -8.41
N THR A 107 2.69 -7.61 -9.56
CA THR A 107 1.31 -8.08 -9.83
C THR A 107 1.20 -9.60 -9.77
N LYS A 108 2.17 -10.31 -10.38
CA LYS A 108 2.25 -11.77 -10.33
C LYS A 108 2.47 -12.30 -8.91
N ARG A 109 3.42 -11.72 -8.16
CA ARG A 109 3.70 -12.13 -6.77
C ARG A 109 2.50 -11.89 -5.85
N PHE A 110 1.75 -10.81 -6.08
CA PHE A 110 0.55 -10.50 -5.33
C PHE A 110 -0.55 -11.54 -5.57
N GLU A 111 -0.81 -11.90 -6.83
CA GLU A 111 -1.75 -12.96 -7.19
C GLU A 111 -1.37 -14.31 -6.55
N GLU A 112 -0.12 -14.72 -6.69
CA GLU A 112 0.41 -15.94 -6.06
C GLU A 112 0.16 -15.93 -4.53
N LYS A 113 0.42 -14.80 -3.88
CA LYS A 113 0.22 -14.65 -2.43
C LYS A 113 -1.25 -14.75 -2.03
N MET A 114 -2.15 -14.11 -2.77
CA MET A 114 -3.58 -14.14 -2.49
C MET A 114 -4.15 -15.56 -2.68
N ASN A 115 -3.74 -16.27 -3.74
CA ASN A 115 -4.10 -17.67 -3.94
C ASN A 115 -3.60 -18.54 -2.78
N GLN A 116 -2.32 -18.40 -2.41
CA GLN A 116 -1.74 -19.09 -1.26
C GLN A 116 -2.54 -18.82 0.04
N TRP A 117 -2.91 -17.57 0.30
CA TRP A 117 -3.68 -17.21 1.50
C TRP A 117 -5.09 -17.80 1.52
N SER A 118 -5.72 -17.92 0.35
CA SER A 118 -7.04 -18.52 0.22
C SER A 118 -7.03 -20.04 0.37
N GLU A 119 -5.98 -20.71 -0.09
CA GLU A 119 -5.83 -22.18 -0.06
C GLU A 119 -5.31 -22.70 1.28
N ASN A 120 -4.61 -21.87 2.04
CA ASN A 120 -4.06 -22.25 3.34
C ASN A 120 -5.16 -22.64 4.35
N LYS A 121 -4.89 -23.68 5.15
CA LYS A 121 -5.77 -24.18 6.23
C LYS A 121 -6.15 -23.14 7.30
N LYS A 122 -5.47 -21.98 7.32
CA LYS A 122 -5.74 -20.87 8.24
C LYS A 122 -6.85 -19.93 7.75
N HIS A 123 -7.38 -20.12 6.53
CA HIS A 123 -8.51 -19.36 5.95
C HIS A 123 -8.41 -17.84 6.19
N LYS A 124 -7.31 -17.23 5.70
CA LYS A 124 -7.18 -15.77 5.79
C LYS A 124 -8.31 -15.09 5.02
N MET A 125 -8.84 -14.01 5.58
CA MET A 125 -9.90 -13.20 4.97
C MET A 125 -9.47 -11.73 4.95
N ILE A 126 -9.92 -11.00 3.95
CA ILE A 126 -9.67 -9.56 3.77
C ILE A 126 -10.96 -8.82 4.08
N ILE A 127 -10.87 -7.70 4.80
CA ILE A 127 -12.00 -6.79 4.95
C ILE A 127 -11.96 -5.81 3.78
N THR A 128 -12.99 -5.86 2.92
CA THR A 128 -13.22 -4.89 1.85
C THR A 128 -14.40 -3.99 2.21
N VAL A 129 -14.46 -2.78 1.65
CA VAL A 129 -15.63 -1.90 1.77
C VAL A 129 -16.49 -2.02 0.52
N GLU A 130 -17.74 -2.43 0.70
CA GLU A 130 -18.77 -2.39 -0.33
C GLU A 130 -19.80 -1.29 -0.04
N TRP A 131 -20.59 -0.92 -1.04
CA TRP A 131 -21.60 0.13 -0.92
C TRP A 131 -23.00 -0.46 -1.15
N THR A 132 -23.94 -0.10 -0.29
CA THR A 132 -25.36 -0.47 -0.50
C THR A 132 -25.95 0.32 -1.66
N LYS A 133 -27.15 -0.09 -2.12
CA LYS A 133 -27.95 0.69 -3.09
C LYS A 133 -28.31 2.10 -2.57
N SER A 134 -28.32 2.30 -1.25
CA SER A 134 -28.53 3.59 -0.60
C SER A 134 -27.23 4.37 -0.35
N ASN A 135 -26.12 3.97 -0.99
CA ASN A 135 -24.81 4.59 -0.89
C ASN A 135 -24.24 4.65 0.54
N GLN A 136 -24.50 3.61 1.33
CA GLN A 136 -23.91 3.44 2.67
C GLN A 136 -22.75 2.43 2.59
N PRO A 137 -21.56 2.75 3.11
CA PRO A 137 -20.44 1.81 3.09
C PRO A 137 -20.65 0.74 4.16
N TYR A 138 -20.26 -0.48 3.87
CA TYR A 138 -20.21 -1.55 4.85
C TYR A 138 -18.99 -2.45 4.63
N ALA A 139 -18.42 -2.92 5.74
CA ALA A 139 -17.30 -3.84 5.72
C ALA A 139 -17.79 -5.27 5.43
N LYS A 140 -17.10 -5.94 4.51
CA LYS A 140 -17.37 -7.31 4.10
C LYS A 140 -16.11 -8.15 4.18
N TRP A 141 -16.24 -9.35 4.74
CA TRP A 141 -15.18 -10.35 4.68
C TRP A 141 -15.16 -11.00 3.30
N THR A 142 -14.05 -10.86 2.61
CA THR A 142 -13.84 -11.32 1.25
C THR A 142 -12.66 -12.28 1.22
N LYS A 143 -12.78 -13.36 0.43
CA LYS A 143 -11.66 -14.29 0.23
C LYS A 143 -10.51 -13.58 -0.49
N PRO A 144 -9.24 -13.88 -0.15
CA PRO A 144 -8.09 -13.23 -0.78
C PRO A 144 -8.03 -13.40 -2.30
N ASN A 145 -8.47 -14.54 -2.84
CA ASN A 145 -8.49 -14.78 -4.28
C ASN A 145 -9.84 -14.43 -4.94
N ASN A 146 -10.71 -13.67 -4.27
CA ASN A 146 -11.91 -13.16 -4.91
C ASN A 146 -11.52 -12.27 -6.10
N SER A 147 -12.06 -12.54 -7.27
CA SER A 147 -11.67 -11.86 -8.51
C SER A 147 -11.86 -10.34 -8.45
N ASN A 148 -12.93 -9.83 -7.82
CA ASN A 148 -13.15 -8.38 -7.73
C ASN A 148 -12.05 -7.68 -6.91
N TRP A 149 -11.66 -8.27 -5.79
CA TRP A 149 -10.56 -7.76 -4.97
C TRP A 149 -9.21 -7.91 -5.71
N LEU A 150 -8.92 -9.12 -6.19
CA LEU A 150 -7.63 -9.43 -6.81
C LEU A 150 -7.40 -8.61 -8.08
N ASP A 151 -8.41 -8.52 -8.96
CA ASP A 151 -8.32 -7.74 -10.19
C ASP A 151 -8.13 -6.26 -9.92
N THR A 152 -8.68 -5.74 -8.82
CA THR A 152 -8.44 -4.34 -8.45
C THR A 152 -6.94 -4.08 -8.28
N VAL A 153 -6.19 -4.98 -7.64
CA VAL A 153 -4.75 -4.83 -7.46
C VAL A 153 -3.96 -5.20 -8.71
N VAL A 154 -4.29 -6.31 -9.36
CA VAL A 154 -3.53 -6.85 -10.50
C VAL A 154 -3.70 -5.99 -11.75
N LYS A 155 -4.91 -5.49 -12.01
CA LYS A 155 -5.26 -4.73 -13.23
C LYS A 155 -5.43 -3.23 -12.97
N GLY A 156 -5.48 -2.82 -11.70
CA GLY A 156 -5.64 -1.42 -11.34
C GLY A 156 -4.39 -0.60 -11.57
N ASN A 157 -4.61 0.66 -11.97
CA ASN A 157 -3.58 1.68 -12.06
C ASN A 157 -2.98 1.97 -10.67
N LYS A 158 -1.65 2.10 -10.59
CA LYS A 158 -0.91 2.31 -9.35
C LYS A 158 -0.14 3.62 -9.45
N VAL A 159 -0.44 4.54 -8.54
CA VAL A 159 0.15 5.88 -8.56
C VAL A 159 0.66 6.27 -7.18
N PRO A 160 1.66 7.17 -7.09
CA PRO A 160 2.08 7.75 -5.82
C PRO A 160 0.89 8.35 -5.06
N ILE A 161 0.84 8.14 -3.75
CA ILE A 161 -0.18 8.77 -2.89
C ILE A 161 0.14 10.24 -2.65
N TYR A 162 1.42 10.54 -2.46
CA TYR A 162 1.93 11.86 -2.11
C TYR A 162 2.85 12.39 -3.22
N PRO A 163 2.93 13.73 -3.39
CA PRO A 163 3.94 14.32 -4.27
C PRO A 163 5.35 14.05 -3.75
N GLU A 164 6.36 14.11 -4.62
CA GLU A 164 7.76 13.87 -4.24
C GLU A 164 8.23 14.76 -3.07
N SER A 165 7.74 15.99 -3.01
CA SER A 165 8.07 16.95 -1.94
C SER A 165 7.69 16.45 -0.55
N TYR A 166 6.70 15.54 -0.42
CA TYR A 166 6.27 15.01 0.87
C TYR A 166 7.41 14.27 1.61
N TYR A 167 8.23 13.53 0.88
CA TYR A 167 9.36 12.79 1.43
C TYR A 167 10.67 13.59 1.37
N SER A 168 10.64 14.86 0.96
CA SER A 168 11.84 15.70 0.89
C SER A 168 12.28 16.21 2.27
N GLU A 169 11.36 16.42 3.21
CA GLU A 169 11.67 16.89 4.57
C GLU A 169 12.30 15.80 5.46
N SER A 170 11.97 14.53 5.21
CA SER A 170 12.62 13.39 5.88
C SER A 170 14.05 13.12 5.36
N ARG A 171 14.47 13.76 4.26
CA ARG A 171 15.86 13.77 3.77
C ARG A 171 16.81 14.61 4.63
N ALA A 172 16.38 15.10 5.80
CA ALA A 172 17.16 16.00 6.63
C ALA A 172 18.48 15.37 7.13
N LYS A 173 19.57 15.84 6.51
CA LYS A 173 20.95 16.01 7.02
C LYS A 173 21.77 14.74 7.27
N SER A 174 22.40 14.22 6.21
CA SER A 174 23.73 13.60 6.36
C SER A 174 24.70 14.32 5.41
N THR A 175 25.54 15.14 6.03
CA THR A 175 26.73 15.73 5.44
C THR A 175 27.80 14.65 5.33
N TRP A 176 27.84 13.97 4.19
CA TRP A 176 29.03 13.26 3.74
C TRP A 176 29.35 13.69 2.30
N LEU A 177 29.73 14.96 2.17
CA LEU A 177 30.80 15.39 1.26
C LEU A 177 32.05 15.59 2.11
#